data_AF-A0A136KUE3-F1
#
_entry.id   AF-A0A136KUE3-F1
#
_cell.length_a   1.000
_cell.length_b   1.000
_cell.length_c   1.000
_cell.angle_alpha   90.00
_cell.angle_beta   90.00
_cell.angle_gamma   90.00
#
_symmetry.space_group_name_H-M   'P 1'
#
loop_
_entity.id
_entity.type
_entity.pdbx_description
1 polymer ?
#
loop_
_entity_poly.entity_id
_entity_poly.type
_entity_poly.pdbx_seq_one_letter_code
_entity_poly.pdbx_strand_id
1 'polypeptide(L)'
;MGKYQSSVKKRTVEKSRDVHVAWRGIGCLMMLVVPVISIAASVLTVDYGLNNGWTIPYQLLGYPKYPDWFYSSSGLMTILSPITNTKHFYAYAVVSLLYMILLAGVMSVVYAFIYRLIGPSRYGPLDVPPPNIKLKKYKR
;
A
#
# COMPACT_ATOMS: atom_id res chain seq x y z
N MET A 1 -28.41 57.04 7.19
CA MET A 1 -27.82 56.23 8.28
C MET A 1 -28.13 54.75 8.01
N GLY A 2 -27.13 53.89 8.19
CA GLY A 2 -26.87 52.70 7.37
C GLY A 2 -27.82 51.50 7.53
N LYS A 3 -28.16 50.88 6.40
CA LYS A 3 -28.99 49.66 6.27
C LYS A 3 -28.31 48.53 5.49
N TYR A 4 -26.97 48.53 5.45
CA TYR A 4 -26.16 47.50 4.82
C TYR A 4 -25.09 47.03 5.80
N GLN A 5 -25.48 46.20 6.79
CA GLN A 5 -24.50 45.28 7.37
C GLN A 5 -24.41 44.08 6.44
N SER A 6 -23.37 44.07 5.62
CA SER A 6 -22.94 42.89 4.91
C SER A 6 -22.66 41.80 5.94
N SER A 7 -23.45 40.74 5.91
CA SER A 7 -23.16 39.51 6.63
C SER A 7 -21.89 38.91 6.04
N VAL A 8 -20.74 39.33 6.54
CA VAL A 8 -19.45 38.71 6.24
C VAL A 8 -19.58 37.26 6.69
N LYS A 9 -19.75 36.36 5.71
CA LYS A 9 -19.85 34.92 5.94
C LYS A 9 -18.57 34.50 6.65
N LYS A 10 -18.65 34.25 7.96
CA LYS A 10 -17.52 33.83 8.77
C LYS A 10 -16.94 32.58 8.09
N ARG A 11 -15.71 32.67 7.59
CA ARG A 11 -15.02 31.57 6.92
C ARG A 11 -14.92 30.45 7.95
N THR A 12 -15.72 29.41 7.81
CA THR A 12 -15.63 28.22 8.66
C THR A 12 -14.24 27.66 8.46
N VAL A 13 -13.44 27.66 9.52
CA VAL A 13 -12.15 26.97 9.52
C VAL A 13 -12.47 25.51 9.24
N GLU A 14 -12.08 25.00 8.07
CA GLU A 14 -12.20 23.59 7.76
C GLU A 14 -11.37 22.84 8.79
N LYS A 15 -12.04 22.15 9.71
CA LYS A 15 -11.36 21.29 10.67
C LYS A 15 -10.69 20.19 9.85
N SER A 16 -9.36 20.15 9.92
CA SER A 16 -8.57 19.19 9.17
C SER A 16 -9.07 17.79 9.52
N ARG A 17 -9.32 16.98 8.48
CA ARG A 17 -9.59 15.54 8.61
C ARG A 17 -8.29 14.81 8.96
N ASP A 18 -7.57 15.31 9.96
CA ASP A 18 -6.28 14.78 10.31
C ASP A 18 -6.48 13.43 10.98
N VAL A 19 -5.94 12.42 10.31
CA VAL A 19 -5.88 11.07 10.84
C VAL A 19 -5.00 11.11 12.09
N HIS A 20 -5.51 10.56 13.18
CA HIS A 20 -4.84 10.56 14.48
C HIS A 20 -3.43 9.96 14.36
N VAL A 21 -2.44 10.58 15.02
CA VAL A 21 -1.00 10.35 14.75
C VAL A 21 -0.58 8.87 14.81
N ALA A 22 -1.08 8.11 15.78
CA ALA A 22 -0.84 6.66 15.90
C ALA A 22 -1.30 5.86 14.66
N TRP A 23 -2.41 6.27 14.03
CA TRP A 23 -2.96 5.61 12.84
C TRP A 23 -2.19 5.93 11.56
N ARG A 24 -1.35 6.99 11.56
CA ARG A 24 -0.41 7.29 10.47
C ARG A 24 0.82 6.38 10.51
N GLY A 25 1.24 5.95 11.70
CA GLY A 25 2.44 5.11 11.89
C GLY A 25 2.24 3.65 11.48
N ILE A 26 1.04 3.10 11.61
CA ILE A 26 0.80 1.68 11.31
C ILE A 26 1.07 1.35 9.84
N GLY A 27 0.73 2.26 8.92
CA GLY A 27 0.98 2.08 7.48
C GLY A 27 2.47 2.06 7.14
N CYS A 28 3.28 2.85 7.85
CA CYS A 28 4.74 2.82 7.72
C CYS A 28 5.31 1.47 8.17
N LEU A 29 4.84 0.95 9.31
CA LEU A 29 5.24 -0.37 9.79
C LEU A 29 4.84 -1.48 8.80
N MET A 30 3.62 -1.41 8.26
CA MET A 30 3.14 -2.34 7.23
C MET A 30 4.03 -2.35 5.99
N MET A 31 4.52 -1.17 5.57
CA MET A 31 5.40 -1.03 4.42
C MET A 31 6.75 -1.75 4.59
N LEU A 32 7.23 -1.93 5.82
CA LEU A 32 8.43 -2.71 6.11
C LEU A 32 8.14 -4.20 6.34
N VAL A 33 7.09 -4.51 7.11
CA VAL A 33 6.81 -5.89 7.53
C VAL A 33 6.28 -6.73 6.37
N VAL A 34 5.41 -6.18 5.51
CA VAL A 34 4.79 -6.93 4.42
C VAL A 34 5.82 -7.43 3.39
N PRO A 35 6.75 -6.61 2.87
CA PRO A 35 7.77 -7.11 1.94
C PRO A 35 8.63 -8.23 2.52
N VAL A 36 9.04 -8.11 3.79
CA VAL A 36 9.91 -9.10 4.44
C VAL A 36 9.21 -10.45 4.55
N ILE A 37 7.97 -10.47 5.06
CA ILE A 37 7.18 -11.71 5.16
C ILE A 37 6.90 -12.27 3.77
N SER A 38 6.63 -11.41 2.79
CA SER A 38 6.30 -11.83 1.44
C SER A 38 7.45 -12.53 0.73
N ILE A 39 8.67 -12.02 0.88
CA ILE A 39 9.87 -12.66 0.33
C ILE A 39 10.08 -14.03 0.98
N ALA A 40 9.99 -14.13 2.31
CA ALA A 40 10.13 -15.40 3.01
C ALA A 40 9.07 -16.43 2.58
N ALA A 41 7.81 -16.02 2.48
CA ALA A 41 6.72 -16.87 2.00
C ALA A 41 6.94 -17.35 0.56
N SER A 42 7.47 -16.48 -0.31
CA SER A 42 7.71 -16.81 -1.71
C SER A 42 8.76 -17.91 -1.89
N VAL A 43 9.86 -17.84 -1.13
CA VAL A 43 10.94 -18.84 -1.19
C VAL A 43 10.39 -20.20 -0.78
N LEU A 44 9.72 -20.26 0.38
CA LEU A 44 9.14 -21.49 0.90
C LEU A 44 8.11 -22.11 -0.05
N THR A 45 7.28 -21.28 -0.68
CA THR A 45 6.21 -21.74 -1.58
C THR A 45 6.76 -22.27 -2.89
N VAL A 46 7.75 -21.59 -3.47
CA VAL A 46 8.38 -22.04 -4.73
C VAL A 46 9.19 -23.31 -4.50
N ASP A 47 9.95 -23.39 -3.41
CA ASP A 47 10.74 -24.59 -3.08
C ASP A 47 9.82 -25.78 -2.79
N TYR A 48 8.73 -25.57 -2.05
CA TYR A 48 7.70 -26.58 -1.83
C TYR A 48 7.03 -27.01 -3.15
N GLY A 49 6.71 -26.06 -4.03
CA GLY A 49 6.12 -26.35 -5.33
C GLY A 49 7.04 -27.20 -6.21
N LEU A 50 8.33 -26.86 -6.27
CA LEU A 50 9.33 -27.63 -7.03
C LEU A 50 9.49 -29.05 -6.49
N ASN A 51 9.52 -29.21 -5.17
CA ASN A 51 9.64 -30.53 -4.53
C ASN A 51 8.41 -31.43 -4.75
N ASN A 52 7.23 -30.83 -4.93
CA ASN A 52 5.99 -31.57 -5.20
C ASN A 52 5.63 -31.64 -6.69
N GLY A 53 6.52 -31.20 -7.59
CA GLY A 53 6.31 -31.28 -9.03
C GLY A 53 5.26 -30.31 -9.59
N TRP A 54 5.04 -29.16 -8.94
CA TRP A 54 4.16 -28.12 -9.49
C TRP A 54 4.70 -27.60 -10.81
N THR A 55 3.82 -27.43 -11.79
CA THR A 55 4.16 -26.92 -13.12
C THR A 55 4.39 -25.41 -13.07
N ILE A 56 5.62 -25.00 -12.74
CA ILE A 56 6.05 -23.61 -12.81
C ILE A 56 6.57 -23.34 -14.24
N PRO A 57 6.13 -22.25 -14.90
CA PRO A 57 6.61 -21.90 -16.23
C PRO A 57 8.14 -21.82 -16.30
N TYR A 58 8.74 -22.46 -17.30
CA TYR A 58 10.20 -22.53 -17.46
C TYR A 58 10.86 -21.15 -17.56
N GLN A 59 10.12 -20.14 -18.00
CA GLN A 59 10.59 -18.75 -18.11
C GLN A 59 10.91 -18.13 -16.73
N LEU A 60 10.29 -18.63 -15.66
CA LEU A 60 10.53 -18.17 -14.28
C LEU A 60 11.65 -18.96 -13.59
N LEU A 61 12.08 -20.08 -14.19
CA LEU A 61 13.09 -20.97 -13.65
C LEU A 61 14.47 -20.64 -14.24
N GLY A 62 15.51 -20.89 -13.45
CA GLY A 62 16.90 -20.66 -13.86
C GLY A 62 17.49 -19.37 -13.29
N TYR A 63 18.57 -18.92 -13.92
CA TYR A 63 19.34 -17.76 -13.47
C TYR A 63 18.91 -16.48 -14.20
N PRO A 64 18.96 -15.32 -13.53
CA PRO A 64 18.71 -14.04 -14.17
C PRO A 64 19.79 -13.74 -15.23
N LYS A 65 19.34 -13.43 -16.46
CA LYS A 65 20.21 -13.04 -17.56
C LYS A 65 20.30 -11.52 -17.63
N TYR A 66 21.52 -10.99 -17.64
CA TYR A 66 21.78 -9.56 -17.77
C TYR A 66 22.38 -9.24 -19.14
N PRO A 67 22.24 -8.00 -19.64
CA PRO A 67 22.88 -7.57 -20.88
C PRO A 67 24.40 -7.45 -20.72
N ASP A 68 25.16 -7.60 -21.81
CA ASP A 68 26.63 -7.72 -21.78
C ASP A 68 27.35 -6.55 -21.10
N TRP A 69 26.82 -5.33 -21.25
CA TRP A 69 27.37 -4.12 -20.59
C TRP A 69 27.35 -4.20 -19.06
N PHE A 70 26.46 -5.03 -18.49
CA PHE A 70 26.36 -5.23 -17.05
C PHE A 70 27.54 -6.03 -16.50
N TYR A 71 28.03 -7.00 -17.27
CA TYR A 71 29.19 -7.83 -16.90
C TYR A 71 30.51 -7.09 -17.07
N SER A 72 30.57 -6.03 -17.89
CA SER A 72 31.77 -5.21 -18.08
C SER A 72 32.11 -4.36 -16.85
N SER A 73 31.13 -4.07 -15.99
CA SER A 73 31.32 -3.26 -14.79
C SER A 73 31.63 -4.11 -13.55
N SER A 74 32.90 -4.17 -13.14
CA SER A 74 33.33 -4.94 -11.95
C SER A 74 32.65 -4.50 -10.65
N GLY A 75 32.30 -3.22 -10.52
CA GLY A 75 31.63 -2.68 -9.33
C GLY A 75 30.20 -3.18 -9.16
N LEU A 76 29.39 -3.15 -10.22
CA LEU A 76 28.00 -3.64 -10.20
C LEU A 76 27.94 -5.14 -9.95
N MET A 77 28.86 -5.91 -10.54
CA MET A 77 28.90 -7.35 -10.36
C MET A 77 29.18 -7.76 -8.91
N THR A 78 30.00 -6.99 -8.18
CA THR A 78 30.30 -7.27 -6.77
C THR A 78 29.05 -7.10 -5.90
N ILE A 79 28.31 -6.00 -6.10
CA ILE A 79 27.11 -5.67 -5.32
C ILE A 79 25.94 -6.60 -5.67
N LEU A 80 25.77 -6.97 -6.94
CA LEU A 80 24.66 -7.81 -7.39
C LEU A 80 24.97 -9.31 -7.41
N SER A 81 26.20 -9.72 -7.10
CA SER A 81 26.60 -11.13 -7.01
C SER A 81 25.64 -12.05 -6.25
N PRO A 82 25.07 -11.68 -5.07
CA PRO A 82 24.11 -12.55 -4.38
C PRO A 82 22.83 -12.74 -5.20
N ILE A 83 22.35 -11.70 -5.87
CA ILE A 83 21.13 -11.74 -6.68
C ILE A 83 21.36 -12.58 -7.93
N THR A 84 22.51 -12.42 -8.59
CA THR A 84 22.83 -13.13 -9.83
C THR A 84 23.02 -14.64 -9.63
N ASN A 85 23.49 -15.06 -8.46
CA ASN A 85 23.75 -16.47 -8.15
C ASN A 85 22.55 -17.21 -7.54
N THR A 86 21.44 -16.50 -7.28
CA THR A 86 20.24 -17.12 -6.71
C THR A 86 19.47 -17.85 -7.82
N LYS A 87 19.30 -19.16 -7.67
CA LYS A 87 18.46 -19.97 -8.58
C LYS A 87 16.99 -19.56 -8.45
N HIS A 88 16.26 -19.55 -9.56
CA HIS A 88 14.82 -19.28 -9.61
C HIS A 88 14.40 -17.89 -9.09
N PHE A 89 15.31 -16.91 -9.20
CA PHE A 89 15.07 -15.53 -8.74
C PHE A 89 13.75 -14.93 -9.26
N TYR A 90 13.44 -15.13 -10.55
CA TYR A 90 12.20 -14.61 -11.13
C TYR A 90 10.94 -15.26 -10.53
N ALA A 91 10.98 -16.56 -10.22
CA ALA A 91 9.88 -17.23 -9.55
C ALA A 91 9.64 -16.64 -8.15
N TYR A 92 10.69 -16.48 -7.34
CA TYR A 92 10.59 -15.84 -6.03
C TYR A 92 10.08 -14.39 -6.13
N ALA A 93 10.56 -13.62 -7.11
CA ALA A 93 10.13 -12.23 -7.32
C ALA A 93 8.63 -12.13 -7.67
N VAL A 94 8.13 -12.96 -8.58
CA VAL A 94 6.72 -12.95 -8.97
C VAL A 94 5.83 -13.42 -7.82
N VAL A 95 6.19 -14.52 -7.15
CA VAL A 95 5.41 -15.06 -6.04
C VAL A 95 5.42 -14.12 -4.83
N SER A 96 6.54 -13.47 -4.52
CA SER A 96 6.60 -12.45 -3.47
C SER A 96 5.79 -11.20 -3.84
N LEU A 97 5.70 -10.82 -5.11
CA LEU A 97 4.82 -9.73 -5.51
C LEU A 97 3.34 -10.10 -5.30
N LEU A 98 2.96 -11.33 -5.67
CA LEU A 98 1.60 -11.84 -5.42
C LEU A 98 1.26 -11.86 -3.92
N TYR A 99 2.16 -12.38 -3.08
CA TYR A 99 1.97 -12.37 -1.62
C TYR A 99 1.95 -10.95 -1.05
N MET A 100 2.73 -10.01 -1.59
CA MET A 100 2.69 -8.62 -1.15
C MET A 100 1.31 -8.01 -1.40
N ILE A 101 0.76 -8.20 -2.60
CA ILE A 101 -0.57 -7.70 -2.95
C ILE A 101 -1.63 -8.35 -2.05
N LEU A 102 -1.56 -9.67 -1.86
CA LEU A 102 -2.50 -10.41 -1.04
C LEU A 102 -2.46 -9.94 0.42
N LEU A 103 -1.28 -9.94 1.04
CA LEU A 103 -1.10 -9.54 2.44
C LEU A 103 -1.44 -8.07 2.66
N ALA A 104 -1.03 -7.18 1.76
CA ALA A 104 -1.40 -5.77 1.83
C ALA A 104 -2.92 -5.58 1.70
N GLY A 105 -3.56 -6.31 0.78
CA GLY A 105 -5.02 -6.29 0.61
C GLY A 105 -5.75 -6.77 1.87
N VAL A 106 -5.38 -7.93 2.41
CA VAL A 106 -5.97 -8.47 3.65
C VAL A 106 -5.77 -7.50 4.80
N MET A 107 -4.56 -6.96 4.97
CA MET A 107 -4.27 -6.04 6.07
C MET A 107 -4.97 -4.69 5.91
N SER A 108 -5.21 -4.24 4.68
CA SER A 108 -6.04 -3.06 4.41
C SER A 108 -7.49 -3.27 4.85
N VAL A 109 -8.07 -4.44 4.58
CA VAL A 109 -9.43 -4.79 5.03
C VAL A 109 -9.49 -4.88 6.55
N VAL A 110 -8.52 -5.54 7.19
CA VAL A 110 -8.42 -5.63 8.64
C VAL A 110 -8.31 -4.23 9.25
N TYR A 111 -7.43 -3.39 8.70
CA TYR A 111 -7.27 -2.01 9.14
C TYR A 111 -8.57 -1.21 9.04
N ALA A 112 -9.28 -1.29 7.91
CA ALA A 112 -10.56 -0.61 7.73
C ALA A 112 -11.62 -1.08 8.74
N PHE A 113 -11.62 -2.38 9.08
CA PHE A 113 -12.52 -2.94 10.08
C PHE A 113 -12.19 -2.41 11.49
N ILE A 114 -10.92 -2.42 11.89
CA ILE A 114 -10.49 -1.88 13.20
C ILE A 114 -10.79 -0.38 13.27
N TYR A 115 -10.51 0.37 12.21
CA TYR A 115 -10.80 1.81 12.14
C TYR A 115 -12.31 2.08 12.25
N ARG A 116 -13.16 1.21 11.71
CA ARG A 116 -14.61 1.32 11.87
C ARG A 116 -15.08 1.08 13.29
N LEU A 117 -14.41 0.20 14.04
CA LEU A 117 -14.79 -0.15 15.42
C LEU A 117 -14.27 0.85 16.45
N ILE A 118 -13.02 1.31 16.29
CA ILE A 118 -12.28 2.09 17.30
C ILE A 118 -12.08 3.55 16.85
N GLY A 119 -12.34 3.85 15.58
CA GLY A 119 -12.15 5.19 15.03
C GLY A 119 -13.08 6.23 15.66
N PRO A 120 -12.61 7.48 15.81
CA PRO A 120 -13.41 8.56 16.38
C PRO A 120 -14.67 8.82 15.54
N SER A 121 -15.74 9.30 16.18
CA SER A 121 -16.96 9.68 15.48
C SER A 121 -16.68 10.75 14.42
N ARG A 122 -17.37 10.62 13.27
CA ARG A 122 -17.20 11.53 12.12
C ARG A 122 -17.55 12.99 12.47
N TYR A 123 -18.41 13.18 13.47
CA TYR A 123 -18.85 14.47 13.96
C TYR A 123 -18.31 14.70 15.37
N GLY A 124 -17.85 15.93 15.64
CA GLY A 124 -17.54 16.38 16.98
C GLY A 124 -18.82 16.65 17.81
N PRO A 125 -18.68 16.85 19.13
CA PRO A 125 -19.83 17.10 20.02
C PRO A 125 -20.59 18.40 19.72
N LEU A 126 -19.98 19.33 18.96
CA LEU A 126 -20.59 20.59 18.55
C LEU A 126 -20.96 20.62 17.06
N ASP A 127 -20.66 19.56 16.30
CA ASP A 127 -20.94 19.52 14.86
C ASP A 127 -22.35 18.99 14.60
N VAL A 128 -23.17 19.80 13.93
CA VAL A 128 -24.44 19.35 13.37
C VAL A 128 -24.16 18.64 12.03
N PRO A 129 -24.75 17.45 11.79
CA PRO A 129 -24.63 16.79 10.51
C PRO A 129 -25.18 17.69 9.39
N PRO A 130 -24.57 17.67 8.19
CA PRO A 130 -25.01 18.50 7.09
C PRO A 130 -26.48 18.20 6.78
N PRO A 131 -27.33 19.23 6.61
CA PRO A 131 -28.74 19.01 6.39
C PRO A 131 -28.93 18.35 5.02
N ASN A 132 -29.69 17.25 4.98
CA ASN A 132 -30.03 16.51 3.75
C ASN A 132 -31.03 17.30 2.89
N ILE A 133 -30.60 18.44 2.34
CA ILE A 133 -31.44 19.29 1.51
C ILE A 133 -31.11 19.01 0.05
N LYS A 134 -32.07 18.44 -0.69
CA LYS A 134 -32.01 18.32 -2.15
C LYS A 134 -32.25 19.71 -2.76
N LEU A 135 -31.20 20.49 -2.96
CA LEU A 135 -31.31 21.78 -3.63
C LEU A 135 -31.58 21.58 -5.13
N LYS A 136 -32.62 22.22 -5.67
CA LYS A 136 -32.81 22.32 -7.13
C LYS A 136 -31.68 23.16 -7.72
N LYS A 137 -31.04 22.65 -8.77
CA LYS A 137 -29.95 23.33 -9.47
C LYS A 137 -30.48 24.65 -10.06
N TYR A 138 -29.90 25.77 -9.66
CA TYR A 138 -30.28 27.09 -10.19
C TYR A 138 -29.93 27.15 -11.69
N LYS A 139 -30.91 27.41 -12.54
CA LYS A 139 -30.71 27.66 -13.98
C LYS A 139 -30.64 29.17 -14.16
N ARG A 140 -29.49 29.66 -14.66
CA ARG A 140 -29.34 31.05 -15.11
C ARG A 140 -30.04 31.24 -16.44
#